data_AF-A0A3D5RR64-F1
#
_entry.id   AF-A0A3D5RR64-F1
#
_cell.length_a   1.000
_cell.length_b   1.000
_cell.length_c   1.000
_cell.angle_alpha   90.00
_cell.angle_beta   90.00
_cell.angle_gamma   90.00
#
_symmetry.space_group_name_H-M   'P 1'
#
loop_
_entity.id
_entity.type
_entity.pdbx_description
1 polymer ?
#
loop_
_entity_poly.entity_id
_entity_poly.type
_entity_poly.pdbx_seq_one_letter_code
_entity_poly.pdbx_strand_id
1 'polypeptide(L)'
;MGNWNRPVGLNHVGAYQVSGQPWASGSINCKLETRHINDCVITFPYVTKWFKIINKDESNPCKVAFSLTGLTGSASNYFTVVSGSGSGSSAAPAYGDSGVIELKVTQLWISGSTNVDVVAGLTSIDGIRTQTPEGASWSGSSGVS
;
A
#
# COMPACT_ATOMS: atom_id res chain seq x y z
N MET A 1 13.75 -13.63 36.07
CA MET A 1 12.68 -12.86 35.41
C MET A 1 12.75 -13.16 33.92
N GLY A 2 11.87 -14.04 33.43
CA GLY A 2 11.91 -14.51 32.04
C GLY A 2 11.47 -13.41 31.08
N ASN A 3 12.34 -13.07 30.14
CA ASN A 3 12.07 -12.07 29.12
C ASN A 3 11.09 -12.65 28.09
N TRP A 4 9.84 -12.17 28.07
CA TRP A 4 8.77 -12.64 27.16
C TRP A 4 8.89 -12.05 25.74
N ASN A 5 10.11 -11.76 25.29
CA ASN A 5 10.37 -11.31 23.92
C ASN A 5 10.27 -12.51 22.97
N ARG A 6 9.05 -12.98 22.72
CA ARG A 6 8.79 -13.97 21.67
C ARG A 6 8.64 -13.24 20.36
N PRO A 7 9.58 -13.40 19.42
CA PRO A 7 9.49 -12.74 18.14
C PRO A 7 8.24 -13.20 17.38
N VAL A 8 7.29 -12.28 17.16
CA VAL A 8 6.12 -12.52 16.30
C VAL A 8 6.58 -12.76 14.85
N GLY A 9 6.07 -13.83 14.23
CA GLY A 9 6.35 -14.23 12.85
C GLY A 9 5.10 -14.82 12.18
N LEU A 10 5.26 -15.50 11.04
CA LEU A 10 4.15 -16.05 10.22
C LEU A 10 3.10 -16.86 11.01
N ASN A 11 3.49 -17.55 12.08
CA ASN A 11 2.61 -18.42 12.87
C ASN A 11 1.90 -17.72 14.04
N HIS A 12 1.98 -16.38 14.16
CA HIS A 12 1.41 -15.64 15.28
C HIS A 12 0.06 -14.98 14.95
N VAL A 13 -0.99 -15.80 14.80
CA VAL A 13 -2.35 -15.41 14.35
C VAL A 13 -2.90 -14.20 15.09
N GLY A 14 -2.70 -14.10 16.41
CA GLY A 14 -3.22 -12.98 17.22
C GLY A 14 -2.57 -11.62 16.90
N ALA A 15 -1.29 -11.58 16.53
CA ALA A 15 -0.62 -10.32 16.18
C ALA A 15 -1.08 -9.76 14.84
N TYR A 16 -1.60 -10.63 13.96
CA TYR A 16 -2.22 -10.23 12.70
C TYR A 16 -3.64 -9.66 12.87
N GLN A 17 -4.28 -9.84 14.02
CA GLN A 17 -5.65 -9.38 14.26
C GLN A 17 -5.73 -7.98 14.87
N VAL A 18 -4.62 -7.43 15.37
CA VAL A 18 -4.58 -6.10 16.00
C VAL A 18 -3.70 -5.14 15.20
N SER A 19 -4.25 -3.97 14.86
CA SER A 19 -3.45 -2.84 14.37
C SER A 19 -2.91 -2.11 15.60
N GLY A 20 -1.61 -2.26 15.86
CA GLY A 20 -0.97 -1.68 17.04
C GLY A 20 -0.40 -0.27 16.79
N GLN A 21 -0.17 0.09 15.52
CA GLN A 21 0.54 1.33 15.19
C GLN A 21 -0.04 2.00 13.94
N PRO A 22 -0.44 3.29 14.00
CA PRO A 22 -0.83 4.05 12.81
C PRO A 22 0.39 4.44 11.98
N TRP A 23 0.23 4.46 10.66
CA TRP A 23 1.20 4.99 9.71
C TRP A 23 0.49 5.86 8.68
N ALA A 24 1.09 6.98 8.31
CA ALA A 24 0.57 7.87 7.28
C ALA A 24 1.71 8.53 6.51
N SER A 25 1.56 8.63 5.20
CA SER A 25 2.41 9.42 4.32
C SER A 25 1.52 10.15 3.32
N GLY A 26 1.86 11.39 2.98
CA GLY A 26 1.00 12.23 2.16
C GLY A 26 1.76 13.06 1.14
N SER A 27 1.02 13.61 0.18
CA SER A 27 1.55 14.41 -0.93
C SER A 27 2.62 13.67 -1.75
N ILE A 28 2.42 12.37 -1.94
CA ILE A 28 3.33 11.54 -2.71
C ILE A 28 3.07 11.79 -4.21
N ASN A 29 4.10 12.22 -4.93
CA ASN A 29 4.06 12.38 -6.38
C ASN A 29 4.58 11.11 -7.06
N CYS A 30 3.68 10.36 -7.70
CA CYS A 30 3.97 9.14 -8.44
C CYS A 30 3.67 9.27 -9.94
N LYS A 31 3.75 10.49 -10.50
CA LYS A 31 3.58 10.69 -11.95
C LYS A 31 4.87 10.28 -12.68
N LEU A 32 4.75 9.35 -13.61
CA LEU A 32 5.85 8.78 -14.41
C LEU A 32 6.70 9.83 -15.17
N GLU A 33 6.11 10.98 -15.52
CA GLU A 33 6.84 12.08 -16.15
C GLU A 33 7.83 12.76 -15.22
N THR A 34 7.61 12.67 -13.90
CA THR A 34 8.38 13.38 -12.87
C THR A 34 9.27 12.46 -12.05
N ARG A 35 8.95 11.17 -11.97
CA ARG A 35 9.71 10.15 -11.23
C ARG A 35 9.73 8.82 -11.96
N HIS A 36 10.83 8.09 -11.79
CA HIS A 36 10.91 6.72 -12.27
C HIS A 36 9.93 5.83 -11.51
N ILE A 37 9.37 4.82 -12.18
CA ILE A 37 8.39 3.91 -11.56
C ILE A 37 8.94 3.17 -10.33
N ASN A 38 10.26 2.97 -10.29
CA ASN A 38 10.96 2.36 -9.16
C ASN A 38 11.02 3.26 -7.91
N ASP A 39 10.83 4.57 -8.07
CA ASP A 39 10.86 5.54 -6.97
C ASP A 39 9.49 5.74 -6.32
N CYS A 40 8.46 5.12 -6.89
CA CYS A 40 7.06 5.24 -6.46
C CYS A 40 6.61 4.02 -5.65
N VAL A 41 7.52 3.50 -4.82
CA VAL A 41 7.29 2.39 -3.89
C VAL A 41 7.10 2.92 -2.47
N ILE A 42 6.05 2.45 -1.82
CA ILE A 42 5.77 2.71 -0.40
C ILE A 42 6.10 1.44 0.37
N THR A 43 7.20 1.46 1.11
CA THR A 43 7.62 0.35 1.97
C THR A 43 7.18 0.62 3.41
N PHE A 44 6.44 -0.32 3.99
CA PHE A 44 6.03 -0.23 5.39
C PHE A 44 7.08 -0.88 6.30
N PRO A 45 7.35 -0.30 7.49
CA PRO A 45 8.27 -0.92 8.45
C PRO A 45 7.73 -2.22 9.05
N TYR A 46 6.40 -2.37 9.10
CA TYR A 46 5.70 -3.55 9.61
C TYR A 46 4.62 -3.98 8.60
N VAL A 47 4.18 -5.23 8.68
CA VAL A 47 3.08 -5.72 7.84
C VAL A 47 1.80 -4.98 8.19
N THR A 48 1.08 -4.48 7.19
CA THR A 48 -0.22 -3.83 7.40
C THR A 48 -1.27 -4.84 7.86
N LYS A 49 -2.26 -4.40 8.63
CA LYS A 49 -3.56 -5.08 8.77
C LYS A 49 -4.54 -4.54 7.72
N TRP A 50 -4.49 -3.23 7.52
CA TRP A 50 -5.29 -2.52 6.54
C TRP A 50 -4.52 -1.32 6.02
N PHE A 51 -4.88 -0.86 4.83
CA PHE A 51 -4.43 0.40 4.27
C PHE A 51 -5.56 1.11 3.53
N LYS A 52 -5.38 2.41 3.33
CA LYS A 52 -6.30 3.31 2.63
C LYS A 52 -5.46 4.24 1.77
N ILE A 53 -5.96 4.51 0.56
CA ILE A 53 -5.32 5.39 -0.41
C ILE A 53 -6.31 6.49 -0.76
N ILE A 54 -5.82 7.72 -0.68
CA ILE A 54 -6.58 8.92 -0.99
C ILE A 54 -5.85 9.62 -2.14
N ASN A 55 -6.50 9.69 -3.29
CA ASN A 55 -5.99 10.41 -4.44
C ASN A 55 -6.53 11.85 -4.43
N LYS A 56 -5.66 12.81 -4.19
CA LYS A 56 -5.98 14.24 -4.16
C LYS A 56 -5.68 14.94 -5.49
N ASP A 57 -5.21 14.20 -6.49
CA ASP A 57 -5.06 14.71 -7.85
C ASP A 57 -6.45 14.81 -8.51
N GLU A 58 -6.76 15.98 -9.04
CA GLU A 58 -8.06 16.28 -9.66
C GLU A 58 -8.15 15.83 -11.12
N SER A 59 -6.99 15.60 -11.76
CA SER A 59 -6.91 15.32 -13.19
C SER A 59 -6.51 13.88 -13.49
N ASN A 60 -5.71 13.26 -12.62
CA ASN A 60 -5.12 11.96 -12.91
C ASN A 60 -5.60 10.87 -11.93
N PRO A 61 -6.13 9.75 -12.44
CA PRO A 61 -6.40 8.59 -11.61
C PRO A 61 -5.10 7.93 -11.14
N CYS A 62 -5.14 7.37 -9.94
CA CYS A 62 -4.01 6.69 -9.31
C CYS A 62 -4.14 5.18 -9.48
N LYS A 63 -3.12 4.53 -10.04
CA LYS A 63 -3.02 3.07 -10.11
C LYS A 63 -2.21 2.56 -8.93
N VAL A 64 -2.71 1.49 -8.30
CA VAL A 64 -2.10 0.87 -7.14
C VAL A 64 -1.93 -0.62 -7.40
N ALA A 65 -0.71 -1.11 -7.24
CA ALA A 65 -0.35 -2.51 -7.39
C ALA A 65 0.43 -3.02 -6.17
N PHE A 66 0.51 -4.34 -6.02
CA PHE A 66 1.27 -5.00 -4.96
C PHE A 66 2.69 -5.39 -5.41
N SER A 67 2.98 -5.26 -6.71
CA SER A 67 4.28 -5.53 -7.30
C SER A 67 4.53 -4.58 -8.47
N LEU A 68 5.80 -4.33 -8.77
CA LEU A 68 6.20 -3.56 -9.96
C LEU A 68 5.66 -4.21 -11.24
N THR A 69 5.74 -5.54 -11.34
CA THR A 69 5.24 -6.29 -12.50
C THR A 69 3.73 -6.17 -12.68
N GLY A 70 2.96 -6.06 -11.60
CA GLY A 70 1.52 -5.80 -11.69
C GLY A 70 1.17 -4.39 -12.18
N LEU A 71 2.13 -3.45 -12.08
CA LEU A 71 1.96 -2.07 -12.52
C LEU A 71 2.47 -1.82 -13.95
N THR A 72 3.60 -2.44 -14.33
CA THR A 72 4.28 -2.23 -15.62
C THR A 72 4.18 -3.39 -16.60
N GLY A 73 3.75 -4.56 -16.14
CA GLY A 73 3.64 -5.76 -16.97
C GLY A 73 2.45 -5.70 -17.92
N SER A 74 2.39 -6.65 -18.85
CA SER A 74 1.26 -6.83 -19.77
C SER A 74 -0.04 -7.22 -19.06
N ALA A 75 0.04 -7.67 -17.81
CA ALA A 75 -1.09 -7.98 -16.96
C ALA A 75 -1.43 -6.76 -16.11
N SER A 76 -2.65 -6.21 -16.29
CA SER A 76 -3.18 -5.05 -15.55
C SER A 76 -3.56 -5.42 -14.11
N ASN A 77 -2.62 -5.94 -13.33
CA ASN A 77 -2.84 -6.42 -11.95
C ASN A 77 -2.72 -5.26 -10.96
N TYR A 78 -3.53 -4.22 -11.19
CA TYR A 78 -3.64 -3.03 -10.37
C TYR A 78 -5.11 -2.65 -10.22
N PHE A 79 -5.44 -1.96 -9.13
CA PHE A 79 -6.73 -1.28 -9.02
C PHE A 79 -6.53 0.23 -9.19
N THR A 80 -7.60 0.90 -9.61
CA THR A 80 -7.57 2.34 -9.89
C THR A 80 -8.36 3.09 -8.83
N VAL A 81 -7.71 4.04 -8.17
CA VAL A 81 -8.36 5.06 -7.36
C VAL A 81 -8.62 6.24 -8.28
N VAL A 82 -9.89 6.60 -8.42
CA VAL A 82 -10.33 7.70 -9.29
C VAL A 82 -9.63 9.01 -8.91
N SER A 83 -9.57 9.97 -9.83
CA SER A 83 -9.17 11.33 -9.48
C SER A 83 -10.21 11.95 -8.55
N GLY A 84 -9.77 12.89 -7.72
CA GLY A 84 -10.69 13.78 -7.03
C GLY A 84 -11.53 14.51 -8.09
N SER A 85 -12.82 14.68 -7.82
CA SER A 85 -13.57 15.66 -8.58
C SER A 85 -13.23 16.99 -7.92
N GLY A 86 -12.44 17.83 -8.60
CA GLY A 86 -11.96 19.10 -8.04
C GLY A 86 -13.08 19.93 -7.40
N SER A 87 -12.73 20.95 -6.62
CA SER A 87 -13.59 21.66 -5.65
C SER A 87 -14.95 22.24 -6.12
N GLY A 88 -15.39 22.01 -7.36
CA GLY A 88 -16.64 22.48 -7.96
C GLY A 88 -17.75 21.46 -8.19
N SER A 89 -17.57 20.15 -7.95
CA SER A 89 -18.62 19.15 -8.18
C SER A 89 -19.36 18.76 -6.91
N SER A 90 -20.58 19.25 -6.73
CA SER A 90 -21.44 18.97 -5.55
C SER A 90 -21.93 17.51 -5.43
N ALA A 91 -21.57 16.63 -6.37
CA ALA A 91 -22.09 15.27 -6.48
C ALA A 91 -21.05 14.15 -6.30
N ALA A 92 -19.76 14.49 -6.25
CA ALA A 92 -18.68 13.51 -6.13
C ALA A 92 -17.78 13.86 -4.93
N PRO A 93 -17.18 12.86 -4.25
CA PRO A 93 -16.23 13.14 -3.19
C PRO A 93 -15.08 14.00 -3.72
N ALA A 94 -14.67 14.99 -2.93
CA ALA A 94 -13.61 15.94 -3.30
C ALA A 94 -12.28 15.26 -3.68
N TYR A 95 -12.08 14.02 -3.22
CA TYR A 95 -10.90 13.20 -3.46
C TYR A 95 -11.31 11.78 -3.85
N GLY A 96 -10.47 11.11 -4.65
CA GLY A 96 -10.62 9.68 -4.87
C GLY A 96 -10.25 8.91 -3.61
N ASP A 97 -11.06 7.92 -3.25
CA ASP A 97 -10.88 7.11 -2.04
C ASP A 97 -10.97 5.63 -2.40
N SER A 98 -9.98 4.83 -1.97
CA SER A 98 -9.99 3.37 -2.14
C SER A 98 -10.94 2.64 -1.19
N GLY A 99 -11.43 3.32 -0.15
CA GLY A 99 -11.93 2.68 1.06
C GLY A 99 -10.80 2.06 1.90
N VAL A 100 -11.18 1.48 3.04
CA VAL A 100 -10.25 0.68 3.85
C VAL A 100 -10.13 -0.70 3.24
N ILE A 101 -8.91 -1.05 2.83
CA ILE A 101 -8.57 -2.36 2.28
C ILE A 101 -7.89 -3.16 3.38
N GLU A 102 -8.55 -4.19 3.88
CA GLU A 102 -8.05 -5.08 4.95
C GLU A 102 -7.12 -6.15 4.37
N LEU A 103 -5.94 -5.71 3.89
CA LEU A 103 -4.92 -6.58 3.37
C LEU A 103 -3.59 -6.41 4.11
N LYS A 104 -2.87 -7.53 4.18
CA LYS A 104 -1.53 -7.63 4.75
C LYS A 104 -0.51 -7.48 3.65
N VAL A 105 0.15 -6.33 3.62
CA VAL A 105 1.19 -6.00 2.64
C VAL A 105 2.40 -5.42 3.36
N THR A 106 3.57 -5.62 2.77
CA THR A 106 4.83 -4.98 3.20
C THR A 106 5.19 -3.79 2.31
N GLN A 107 4.66 -3.76 1.09
CA GLN A 107 4.91 -2.71 0.12
C GLN A 107 3.72 -2.47 -0.81
N LEU A 108 3.61 -1.25 -1.30
CA LEU A 108 2.67 -0.83 -2.35
C LEU A 108 3.42 -0.11 -3.45
N TRP A 109 2.98 -0.34 -4.69
CA TRP A 109 3.50 0.31 -5.90
C TRP A 109 2.43 1.23 -6.44
N ILE A 110 2.74 2.51 -6.59
CA ILE A 110 1.77 3.54 -6.97
C ILE A 110 2.22 4.25 -8.24
N SER A 111 1.31 4.58 -9.14
CA SER A 111 1.63 5.39 -10.33
C SER A 111 0.43 6.20 -10.82
N GLY A 112 0.70 7.26 -11.56
CA GLY A 112 -0.28 8.01 -12.34
C GLY A 112 -0.78 9.30 -11.69
N SER A 113 -0.66 9.44 -10.36
CA SER A 113 -1.10 10.64 -9.64
C SER A 113 0.07 11.47 -9.11
N THR A 114 -0.12 12.78 -9.05
CA THR A 114 0.85 13.74 -8.50
C THR A 114 0.67 13.99 -6.99
N ASN A 115 -0.45 13.56 -6.41
CA ASN A 115 -0.79 13.86 -5.02
C ASN A 115 -1.60 12.72 -4.39
N VAL A 116 -0.90 11.78 -3.77
CA VAL A 116 -1.50 10.62 -3.08
C VAL A 116 -1.16 10.66 -1.59
N ASP A 117 -2.17 10.41 -0.77
CA ASP A 117 -1.99 10.07 0.65
C ASP A 117 -2.26 8.58 0.88
N VAL A 118 -1.43 7.97 1.71
CA VAL A 118 -1.54 6.57 2.12
C VAL A 118 -1.60 6.53 3.63
N VAL A 119 -2.63 5.88 4.16
CA VAL A 119 -2.82 5.64 5.59
C VAL A 119 -2.88 4.13 5.81
N ALA A 120 -2.18 3.63 6.82
CA ALA A 120 -2.17 2.21 7.12
C ALA A 120 -2.22 1.95 8.62
N GLY A 121 -2.91 0.87 9.00
CA GLY A 121 -2.83 0.29 10.33
C GLY A 121 -1.80 -0.83 10.31
N LEU A 122 -0.67 -0.63 10.97
CA LEU A 122 0.42 -1.60 11.04
C LEU A 122 0.16 -2.63 12.16
N THR A 123 0.55 -3.87 11.90
CA THR A 123 0.66 -4.92 12.91
C THR A 123 2.00 -4.81 13.65
N SER A 124 2.22 -5.64 14.68
CA SER A 124 3.52 -5.72 15.36
C SER A 124 4.52 -6.65 14.66
N ILE A 125 4.19 -7.15 13.47
CA ILE A 125 5.02 -8.10 12.73
C ILE A 125 5.94 -7.35 11.79
N ASP A 126 7.24 -7.45 12.08
CA ASP A 126 8.29 -6.86 11.27
C ASP A 126 8.24 -7.43 9.84
N GLY A 127 8.34 -6.56 8.84
CA GLY A 127 8.37 -6.96 7.43
C GLY A 127 9.49 -7.97 7.13
N ILE A 128 10.63 -7.88 7.81
CA ILE A 128 11.77 -8.81 7.69
C ILE A 128 11.37 -10.22 8.15
N ARG A 129 10.48 -10.33 9.14
CA ARG A 129 10.01 -11.64 9.65
C ARG A 129 8.95 -12.31 8.78
N THR A 130 8.57 -11.62 7.71
CA THR A 130 7.80 -12.19 6.62
C THR A 130 8.64 -12.32 5.35
N GLN A 131 9.96 -12.37 5.43
CA GLN A 131 10.80 -12.74 4.29
C GLN A 131 11.11 -14.24 4.35
N THR A 132 10.82 -14.96 3.27
CA THR A 132 11.37 -16.30 3.00
C THR A 132 12.75 -16.15 2.35
N PRO A 133 13.53 -17.24 2.17
CA PRO A 133 14.80 -17.18 1.44
C PRO A 133 14.68 -16.61 0.01
N GLU A 134 13.46 -16.53 -0.56
CA GLU A 134 13.18 -15.93 -1.87
C GLU A 134 12.71 -14.46 -1.83
N GLY A 135 12.60 -13.82 -0.65
CA GLY A 135 12.07 -12.46 -0.49
C GLY A 135 10.78 -12.41 0.33
N ALA A 136 9.98 -11.34 0.23
CA ALA A 136 8.72 -11.24 0.99
C ALA A 136 7.81 -12.46 0.74
N SER A 137 7.19 -12.99 1.80
CA SER A 137 6.40 -14.24 1.83
C SER A 137 5.27 -14.28 0.82
N TRP A 138 4.88 -13.11 0.32
CA TRP A 138 4.02 -12.99 -0.85
C TRP A 138 4.57 -11.85 -1.72
N SER A 139 5.41 -12.23 -2.68
CA SER A 139 5.74 -11.37 -3.81
C SER A 139 4.59 -11.48 -4.81
N GLY A 140 3.98 -10.36 -5.20
CA GLY A 140 2.97 -10.29 -6.26
C GLY A 140 3.50 -10.68 -7.67
N SER A 141 4.63 -11.39 -7.74
CA SER A 141 5.17 -12.04 -8.94
C SER A 141 4.89 -13.55 -8.98
N SER A 142 4.42 -14.16 -7.87
CA SER A 142 4.07 -15.58 -7.81
C SER A 142 2.67 -15.76 -7.22
N GLY A 143 1.68 -15.95 -8.11
CA GLY A 143 0.32 -16.35 -7.73
C GLY A 143 -0.70 -15.23 -7.47
N VAL A 144 -0.45 -14.00 -7.92
CA VAL A 144 -1.46 -12.92 -7.93
C VAL A 144 -1.75 -12.51 -9.37
N SER A 145 -2.78 -13.15 -9.93
CA SER A 145 -3.42 -12.82 -11.22
C SER A 145 -4.79 -12.21 -10.97
#